data_AF-A0A415SVW8-F1
#
_entry.id   AF-A0A415SVW8-F1
#
_cell.length_a   1.000
_cell.length_b   1.000
_cell.length_c   1.000
_cell.angle_alpha   90.00
_cell.angle_beta   90.00
_cell.angle_gamma   90.00
#
_symmetry.space_group_name_H-M   'P 1'
#
loop_
_entity.id
_entity.type
_entity.pdbx_description
1 polymer ?
#
loop_
_entity_poly.entity_id
_entity_poly.type
_entity_poly.pdbx_seq_one_letter_code
_entity_poly.pdbx_strand_id
1 'polypeptide(L)'
;MSMMKKMLFACCVLILILAFSACKEKENGGYQVSSVSIRLVYPEGSGFEPVEGVSVTLKNTSGSTTFSQSTNAEGVAVFEVPQGIYEASASDKRVADAKVYLFNGLNTSVNVTQETVEATIKLEMSLGGSVLIKELYVGGCPKDDGSGTFAMDQYVVLYNNSSETLDISDFALGMVNPYNPHASNKDYVNGELFYAAEGWIPAGTAVWYFDKQVQLEAGKELVIALNGAIDHTQTYSQSVNLANRTYYCLYDIEDFNNAKYYPSPSELISTDHYLKAYKYGLGNAWPVSQFGPAFFVFRPESTTLQAFVDDASTTNLYGGSASQPRKKVPAEWVVDGIEVFVQGADGNQKRLLPSVDAGYVELTRGMGYTLYRNVDKEATEALAENEGKLVYNYSLGVGNSTDASGIDAEASLKNGARIIFQDTNNSTADFHQRSKSSLRN
;
A
#
# COMPACT_ATOMS: atom_id res chain seq x y z
N MET A 1 36.69 27.24 -80.44
CA MET A 1 36.29 27.03 -79.02
C MET A 1 34.78 26.88 -78.78
N SER A 2 33.96 26.63 -79.81
CA SER A 2 32.48 26.55 -79.71
C SER A 2 31.92 25.12 -79.86
N MET A 3 32.63 24.23 -80.56
CA MET A 3 32.13 22.87 -80.89
C MET A 3 32.44 21.83 -79.80
N MET A 4 33.60 21.91 -79.13
CA MET A 4 33.96 21.03 -78.00
C MET A 4 33.08 21.25 -76.75
N LYS A 5 32.57 22.46 -76.52
CA LYS A 5 31.65 22.74 -75.40
C LYS A 5 30.25 22.14 -75.63
N LYS A 6 29.80 22.04 -76.88
CA LYS A 6 28.50 21.43 -77.23
C LYS A 6 28.52 19.91 -77.17
N MET A 7 29.65 19.26 -77.51
CA MET A 7 29.82 17.81 -77.33
C MET A 7 29.97 17.41 -75.86
N LEU A 8 30.68 18.20 -75.03
CA LEU A 8 30.78 17.93 -73.60
C LEU A 8 29.43 18.06 -72.89
N PHE A 9 28.62 19.06 -73.28
CA PHE A 9 27.28 19.25 -72.72
C PHE A 9 26.30 18.14 -73.13
N ALA A 10 26.40 17.65 -74.37
CA ALA A 10 25.59 16.51 -74.84
C ALA A 10 25.97 15.19 -74.14
N CYS A 11 27.25 14.95 -73.87
CA CYS A 11 27.69 13.78 -73.09
C CYS A 11 27.28 13.87 -71.62
N CYS A 12 27.28 15.06 -71.00
CA CYS A 12 26.83 15.24 -69.61
C CYS A 12 25.30 15.04 -69.46
N VAL A 13 24.49 15.46 -70.44
CA VAL A 13 23.03 15.24 -70.42
C VAL A 13 22.68 13.77 -70.65
N LEU A 14 23.44 13.04 -71.46
CA LEU A 14 23.23 11.60 -71.67
C LEU A 14 23.61 10.75 -70.44
N ILE A 15 24.62 11.18 -69.67
CA ILE A 15 25.03 10.54 -68.41
C ILE A 15 24.03 10.83 -67.28
N LEU A 16 23.38 12.00 -67.26
CA LEU A 16 22.29 12.28 -66.31
C LEU A 16 21.02 11.45 -66.62
N ILE A 17 20.68 11.20 -67.89
CA ILE A 17 19.51 10.39 -68.25
C ILE A 17 19.73 8.90 -67.95
N LEU A 18 20.98 8.40 -68.04
CA LEU A 18 21.34 7.04 -67.63
C LEU A 18 21.44 6.85 -66.11
N ALA A 19 21.67 7.92 -65.34
CA ALA A 19 21.66 7.89 -63.87
C ALA A 19 20.24 7.82 -63.28
N PHE A 20 19.21 8.28 -64.00
CA PHE A 20 17.80 8.23 -63.56
C PHE A 20 17.02 6.98 -64.01
N SER A 21 17.62 6.05 -64.76
CA SER A 21 16.99 4.76 -65.14
C SER A 21 17.67 3.53 -64.52
N ALA A 22 18.65 3.71 -63.64
CA ALA A 22 19.37 2.61 -62.97
C ALA A 22 18.76 2.21 -61.62
N CYS A 23 17.75 2.92 -61.12
CA CYS A 23 16.88 2.44 -60.04
C CYS A 23 15.57 1.90 -60.62
N LYS A 24 15.63 0.86 -61.45
CA LYS A 24 14.60 -0.17 -61.34
C LYS A 24 14.96 -0.94 -60.09
N GLU A 25 14.36 -0.58 -58.97
CA GLU A 25 14.22 -1.53 -57.87
C GLU A 25 13.67 -2.81 -58.51
N LYS A 26 14.48 -3.87 -58.45
CA LYS A 26 13.90 -5.19 -58.48
C LYS A 26 12.87 -5.17 -57.37
N GLU A 27 11.60 -5.36 -57.70
CA GLU A 27 10.62 -5.88 -56.76
C GLU A 27 11.17 -7.24 -56.28
N ASN A 28 12.08 -7.20 -55.31
CA ASN A 28 12.35 -8.32 -54.43
C ASN A 28 11.01 -8.57 -53.76
N GLY A 29 10.43 -9.75 -53.96
CA GLY A 29 9.12 -10.14 -53.44
C GLY A 29 8.95 -9.61 -52.02
N GLY A 30 8.09 -8.59 -51.88
CA GLY A 30 7.87 -7.93 -50.61
C GLY A 30 7.46 -8.97 -49.58
N TYR A 31 8.10 -8.96 -48.41
CA TYR A 31 7.64 -9.76 -47.29
C TYR A 31 6.13 -9.48 -47.12
N GLN A 32 5.29 -10.52 -47.20
CA GLN A 32 3.87 -10.36 -46.96
C GLN A 32 3.69 -9.85 -45.54
N VAL A 33 3.19 -8.63 -45.41
CA VAL A 33 2.83 -7.99 -44.15
C VAL A 33 1.40 -8.40 -43.83
N SER A 34 1.18 -8.74 -42.57
CA SER A 34 -0.09 -9.16 -42.02
C SER A 34 -0.53 -8.19 -40.94
N SER A 35 -1.84 -7.94 -40.89
CA SER A 35 -2.47 -7.18 -39.83
C SER A 35 -2.77 -8.10 -38.66
N VAL A 36 -2.17 -7.85 -37.50
CA VAL A 36 -2.30 -8.68 -36.30
C VAL A 36 -2.99 -7.89 -35.21
N SER A 37 -4.18 -8.33 -34.80
CA SER A 37 -4.92 -7.75 -33.69
C SER A 37 -4.68 -8.56 -32.42
N ILE A 38 -4.08 -7.92 -31.41
CA ILE A 38 -3.85 -8.51 -30.09
C ILE A 38 -4.86 -7.93 -29.09
N ARG A 39 -5.75 -8.77 -28.57
CA ARG A 39 -6.73 -8.39 -27.53
C ARG A 39 -6.23 -8.75 -26.14
N LEU A 40 -6.26 -7.79 -25.22
CA LEU A 40 -6.02 -8.03 -23.80
C LEU A 40 -7.28 -8.57 -23.12
N VAL A 41 -7.13 -9.63 -22.33
CA VAL A 41 -8.21 -10.25 -21.56
C VAL A 41 -7.84 -10.18 -20.09
N TYR A 42 -8.58 -9.36 -19.33
CA TYR A 42 -8.41 -9.22 -17.88
C TYR A 42 -9.08 -10.40 -17.14
N PRO A 43 -8.61 -10.78 -15.94
CA PRO A 43 -9.23 -11.84 -15.16
C PRO A 43 -10.71 -11.56 -14.84
N GLU A 44 -11.57 -12.55 -15.02
CA GLU A 44 -12.98 -12.47 -14.62
C GLU A 44 -13.09 -12.17 -13.13
N GLY A 45 -14.03 -11.28 -12.76
CA GLY A 45 -14.26 -10.89 -11.37
C GLY A 45 -13.22 -9.92 -10.80
N SER A 46 -12.22 -9.49 -11.58
CA SER A 46 -11.23 -8.50 -11.13
C SER A 46 -11.80 -7.09 -10.91
N GLY A 47 -12.96 -6.78 -11.52
CA GLY A 47 -13.55 -5.43 -11.50
C GLY A 47 -12.87 -4.44 -12.44
N PHE A 48 -11.89 -4.88 -13.24
CA PHE A 48 -11.17 -4.05 -14.21
C PHE A 48 -11.54 -4.40 -15.65
N GLU A 49 -11.84 -3.37 -16.42
CA GLU A 49 -12.17 -3.46 -17.83
C GLU A 49 -10.98 -3.04 -18.72
N PRO A 50 -10.93 -3.51 -19.99
CA PRO A 50 -9.94 -3.05 -20.95
C PRO A 50 -10.00 -1.53 -21.16
N VAL A 51 -8.83 -0.93 -21.43
CA VAL A 51 -8.72 0.50 -21.74
C VAL A 51 -7.77 0.76 -22.90
N GLU A 52 -7.85 1.98 -23.41
CA GLU A 52 -6.91 2.55 -24.36
C GLU A 52 -5.55 2.84 -23.71
N GLY A 53 -4.47 2.66 -24.48
CA GLY A 53 -3.13 3.11 -24.11
C GLY A 53 -2.24 2.06 -23.44
N VAL A 54 -2.71 0.82 -23.24
CA VAL A 54 -1.87 -0.25 -22.69
C VAL A 54 -0.85 -0.69 -23.74
N SER A 55 0.43 -0.67 -23.38
CA SER A 55 1.51 -1.07 -24.28
C SER A 55 1.54 -2.57 -24.48
N VAL A 56 1.43 -3.00 -25.73
CA VAL A 56 1.57 -4.39 -26.18
C VAL A 56 2.84 -4.52 -27.00
N THR A 57 3.61 -5.56 -26.72
CA THR A 57 4.85 -5.87 -27.42
C THR A 57 4.71 -7.16 -28.19
N LEU A 58 5.15 -7.18 -29.45
CA LEU A 58 5.14 -8.34 -30.32
C LEU A 58 6.56 -8.61 -30.82
N LYS A 59 7.18 -9.70 -30.34
CA LYS A 59 8.57 -10.07 -30.62
C LYS A 59 8.62 -11.27 -31.55
N ASN A 60 9.33 -11.13 -32.67
CA ASN A 60 9.52 -12.25 -33.59
C ASN A 60 10.43 -13.31 -32.94
N THR A 61 10.01 -14.59 -32.95
CA THR A 61 10.74 -15.67 -32.26
C THR A 61 11.96 -16.17 -33.04
N SER A 62 12.00 -15.92 -34.35
CA SER A 62 13.11 -16.29 -35.24
C SER A 62 14.19 -15.20 -35.37
N GLY A 63 13.95 -14.01 -34.80
CA GLY A 63 14.86 -12.87 -34.82
C GLY A 63 14.87 -12.08 -33.51
N SER A 64 15.44 -10.88 -33.52
CA SER A 64 15.44 -9.95 -32.38
C SER A 64 14.50 -8.76 -32.58
N THR A 65 13.71 -8.74 -33.66
CA THR A 65 12.81 -7.63 -33.97
C THR A 65 11.60 -7.65 -33.05
N THR A 66 11.38 -6.51 -32.42
CA THR A 66 10.27 -6.25 -31.51
C THR A 66 9.45 -5.08 -32.05
N PHE A 67 8.14 -5.24 -32.06
CA PHE A 67 7.16 -4.22 -32.42
C PHE A 67 6.38 -3.83 -31.17
N SER A 68 6.01 -2.56 -31.04
CA SER A 68 5.19 -2.07 -29.93
C SER A 68 4.04 -1.24 -30.45
N GLN A 69 2.85 -1.47 -29.88
CA GLN A 69 1.63 -0.73 -30.15
C GLN A 69 0.85 -0.54 -28.86
N SER A 70 -0.08 0.41 -28.86
CA SER A 70 -0.99 0.63 -27.73
C SER A 70 -2.38 0.09 -28.06
N THR A 71 -3.09 -0.37 -27.03
CA THR A 71 -4.49 -0.76 -27.17
C THR A 71 -5.39 0.43 -27.47
N ASN A 72 -6.49 0.18 -28.18
CA ASN A 72 -7.65 1.06 -28.24
C ASN A 72 -8.56 0.88 -27.00
N ALA A 73 -9.71 1.56 -26.95
CA ALA A 73 -10.65 1.50 -25.83
C ALA A 73 -11.21 0.09 -25.56
N GLU A 74 -11.29 -0.77 -26.57
CA GLU A 74 -11.71 -2.17 -26.44
C GLU A 74 -10.57 -3.12 -26.02
N GLY A 75 -9.38 -2.60 -25.70
CA GLY A 75 -8.22 -3.39 -25.30
C GLY A 75 -7.51 -4.11 -26.44
N VAL A 76 -7.61 -3.60 -27.67
CA VAL A 76 -7.02 -4.22 -28.87
C VAL A 76 -5.88 -3.37 -29.41
N ALA A 77 -4.69 -3.94 -29.52
CA ALA A 77 -3.55 -3.35 -30.21
C ALA A 77 -3.40 -3.98 -31.60
N VAL A 78 -3.25 -3.16 -32.64
CA VAL A 78 -3.17 -3.63 -34.04
C VAL A 78 -1.77 -3.38 -34.58
N PHE A 79 -1.13 -4.42 -35.11
CA PHE A 79 0.21 -4.40 -35.65
C PHE A 79 0.22 -4.73 -37.15
N GLU A 80 1.17 -4.15 -37.87
CA GLU A 80 1.49 -4.55 -39.25
C GLU A 80 2.88 -5.18 -39.23
N VAL A 81 2.95 -6.52 -39.34
CA VAL A 81 4.21 -7.28 -39.21
C VAL A 81 4.34 -8.33 -40.31
N PRO A 82 5.57 -8.71 -40.71
CA PRO A 82 5.78 -9.83 -41.61
C PRO A 82 5.13 -11.13 -41.09
N GLN A 83 4.75 -12.03 -41.99
CA GLN A 83 4.37 -13.39 -41.58
C GLN A 83 5.51 -14.10 -40.83
N GLY A 84 5.16 -14.82 -39.77
CA GLY A 84 6.10 -15.44 -38.86
C GLY A 84 5.47 -15.90 -37.55
N ILE A 85 6.31 -16.35 -36.63
CA ILE A 85 5.90 -16.74 -35.28
C ILE A 85 6.35 -15.66 -34.31
N TYR A 86 5.45 -15.25 -33.44
CA TYR A 86 5.66 -14.15 -32.51
C TYR A 86 5.28 -14.54 -31.08
N GLU A 87 5.94 -13.86 -30.15
CA GLU A 87 5.56 -13.79 -28.75
C GLU A 87 4.96 -12.41 -28.49
N ALA A 88 3.74 -12.38 -27.93
CA ALA A 88 3.07 -11.16 -27.55
C ALA A 88 3.06 -11.00 -26.03
N SER A 89 3.43 -9.84 -25.51
CA SER A 89 3.42 -9.54 -24.08
C SER A 89 2.78 -8.19 -23.79
N ALA A 90 2.16 -8.06 -22.62
CA ALA A 90 1.57 -6.82 -22.16
C ALA A 90 1.67 -6.72 -20.63
N SER A 91 1.84 -5.49 -20.17
CA SER A 91 1.81 -5.12 -18.75
C SER A 91 0.95 -3.87 -18.59
N ASP A 92 0.03 -3.92 -17.63
CA ASP A 92 -0.84 -2.80 -17.25
C ASP A 92 -0.78 -2.60 -15.72
N LYS A 93 -0.98 -1.36 -15.28
CA LYS A 93 -0.96 -0.96 -13.88
C LYS A 93 -2.15 -0.06 -13.59
N ARG A 94 -2.93 -0.42 -12.57
CA ARG A 94 -4.12 0.31 -12.14
C ARG A 94 -4.01 0.73 -10.69
N VAL A 95 -4.58 1.89 -10.38
CA VAL A 95 -4.74 2.40 -9.02
C VAL A 95 -6.23 2.49 -8.74
N ALA A 96 -6.69 1.75 -7.74
CA ALA A 96 -8.07 1.78 -7.25
C ALA A 96 -8.07 1.40 -5.77
N ASP A 97 -9.01 1.94 -4.99
CA ASP A 97 -9.23 1.56 -3.59
C ASP A 97 -7.97 1.58 -2.71
N ALA A 98 -7.13 2.61 -2.92
CA ALA A 98 -5.82 2.78 -2.28
C ALA A 98 -4.89 1.56 -2.41
N LYS A 99 -5.00 0.83 -3.52
CA LYS A 99 -4.17 -0.31 -3.90
C LYS A 99 -3.65 -0.11 -5.33
N VAL A 100 -2.46 -0.63 -5.58
CA VAL A 100 -1.93 -0.78 -6.93
C VAL A 100 -2.20 -2.21 -7.38
N TYR A 101 -2.76 -2.37 -8.57
CA TYR A 101 -2.99 -3.66 -9.23
C TYR A 101 -2.10 -3.76 -10.46
N LEU A 102 -1.40 -4.88 -10.61
CA LEU A 102 -0.53 -5.17 -11.73
C LEU A 102 -1.16 -6.27 -12.56
N PHE A 103 -1.22 -6.07 -13.88
CA PHE A 103 -1.71 -7.05 -14.82
C PHE A 103 -0.59 -7.39 -15.79
N ASN A 104 -0.22 -8.65 -15.87
CA ASN A 104 0.86 -9.11 -16.75
C ASN A 104 0.40 -10.33 -17.55
N GLY A 105 0.79 -10.40 -18.81
CA GLY A 105 0.46 -11.58 -19.62
C GLY A 105 1.40 -11.78 -20.77
N LEU A 106 1.49 -13.04 -21.19
CA LEU A 106 2.34 -13.51 -22.28
C LEU A 106 1.55 -14.50 -23.15
N ASN A 107 1.62 -14.34 -24.47
CA ASN A 107 1.20 -15.33 -25.44
C ASN A 107 2.42 -15.70 -26.30
N THR A 108 2.98 -16.88 -26.08
CA THR A 108 4.22 -17.35 -26.71
C THR A 108 4.03 -17.95 -28.11
N SER A 109 2.83 -17.93 -28.68
CA SER A 109 2.52 -18.65 -29.92
C SER A 109 1.54 -17.90 -30.83
N VAL A 110 1.85 -16.63 -31.14
CA VAL A 110 1.12 -15.87 -32.14
C VAL A 110 1.65 -16.25 -33.53
N ASN A 111 0.93 -17.14 -34.21
CA ASN A 111 1.28 -17.62 -35.55
C ASN A 111 0.64 -16.73 -36.62
N VAL A 112 1.47 -15.93 -37.29
CA VAL A 112 1.07 -14.99 -38.32
C VAL A 112 1.29 -15.61 -39.69
N THR A 113 0.28 -16.31 -40.21
CA THR A 113 0.35 -17.03 -41.49
C THR A 113 -0.70 -16.57 -42.52
N GLN A 114 -1.56 -15.63 -42.14
CA GLN A 114 -2.67 -15.10 -42.93
C GLN A 114 -2.57 -13.57 -42.99
N GLU A 115 -3.27 -12.95 -43.94
CA GLU A 115 -3.32 -11.48 -44.10
C GLU A 115 -3.86 -10.78 -42.84
N THR A 116 -4.82 -11.40 -42.15
CA THR A 116 -5.35 -10.90 -40.87
C THR A 116 -5.30 -12.02 -39.84
N VAL A 117 -4.78 -11.72 -38.65
CA VAL A 117 -4.69 -12.66 -37.52
C VAL A 117 -5.18 -11.97 -36.26
N GLU A 118 -5.99 -12.69 -35.49
CA GLU A 118 -6.40 -12.28 -34.15
C GLU A 118 -5.76 -13.20 -33.11
N ALA A 119 -5.23 -12.62 -32.05
CA ALA A 119 -4.73 -13.36 -30.90
C ALA A 119 -5.05 -12.63 -29.60
N THR A 120 -4.97 -13.34 -28.48
CA THR A 120 -5.28 -12.80 -27.15
C THR A 120 -4.07 -12.91 -26.23
N ILE A 121 -3.88 -11.93 -25.36
CA ILE A 121 -3.05 -12.06 -24.16
C ILE A 121 -4.00 -12.16 -22.97
N LYS A 122 -3.96 -13.29 -22.27
CA LYS A 122 -4.63 -13.43 -20.98
C LYS A 122 -3.73 -12.82 -19.92
N LEU A 123 -4.25 -11.83 -19.21
CA LEU A 123 -3.54 -11.16 -18.14
C LEU A 123 -3.81 -11.88 -16.82
N GLU A 124 -2.79 -11.95 -15.98
CA GLU A 124 -2.87 -12.35 -14.58
C GLU A 124 -2.76 -11.11 -13.69
N MET A 125 -3.57 -11.05 -12.64
CA MET A 125 -3.59 -9.93 -11.70
C MET A 125 -2.76 -10.25 -10.46
N SER A 126 -1.96 -9.29 -10.03
CA SER A 126 -1.30 -9.30 -8.72
C SER A 126 -1.42 -7.93 -8.05
N LEU A 127 -1.15 -7.86 -6.75
CA LEU A 127 -1.06 -6.59 -6.01
C LEU A 127 0.33 -5.99 -6.17
N GLY A 128 0.39 -4.71 -6.52
CA GLY A 128 1.60 -3.89 -6.59
C GLY A 128 1.89 -3.08 -5.31
N GLY A 129 1.14 -3.34 -4.24
CA GLY A 129 1.26 -2.71 -2.92
C GLY A 129 0.07 -1.81 -2.54
N SER A 130 -0.01 -1.48 -1.26
CA SER A 130 -1.04 -0.64 -0.64
C SER A 130 -0.43 0.21 0.47
N VAL A 131 -1.27 0.97 1.18
CA VAL A 131 -0.88 1.57 2.46
C VAL A 131 -0.94 0.53 3.57
N LEU A 132 0.02 0.57 4.49
CA LEU A 132 0.10 -0.30 5.65
C LEU A 132 0.51 0.47 6.92
N ILE A 133 0.37 -0.17 8.07
CA ILE A 133 0.87 0.26 9.38
C ILE A 133 2.36 -0.07 9.44
N LYS A 134 3.22 0.94 9.29
CA LYS A 134 4.68 0.80 9.44
C LYS A 134 5.07 0.63 10.91
N GLU A 135 4.43 1.40 11.78
CA GLU A 135 4.80 1.45 13.19
C GLU A 135 3.59 1.76 14.07
N LEU A 136 3.45 1.06 15.20
CA LEU A 136 2.47 1.33 16.24
C LEU A 136 3.16 1.51 17.59
N TYR A 137 3.11 2.72 18.13
CA TYR A 137 3.65 3.06 19.45
C TYR A 137 2.51 3.32 20.43
N VAL A 138 2.27 2.35 21.31
CA VAL A 138 1.14 2.38 22.27
C VAL A 138 1.55 2.07 23.71
N GLY A 139 2.75 1.52 23.92
CA GLY A 139 3.21 1.07 25.22
C GLY A 139 3.64 2.19 26.18
N GLY A 140 3.98 3.36 25.65
CA GLY A 140 4.52 4.48 26.43
C GLY A 140 5.95 4.26 26.94
N CYS A 141 6.46 5.20 27.75
CA CYS A 141 7.82 5.25 28.26
C CYS A 141 7.90 5.36 29.80
N PRO A 142 9.09 5.17 30.39
CA PRO A 142 9.30 5.50 31.80
C PRO A 142 9.20 7.00 32.03
N LYS A 143 8.76 7.41 33.22
CA LYS A 143 8.86 8.80 33.68
C LYS A 143 10.26 9.09 34.21
N ASP A 144 10.73 10.32 34.01
CA ASP A 144 12.08 10.76 34.41
C ASP A 144 12.32 10.69 35.93
N ASP A 145 11.26 10.86 36.73
CA ASP A 145 11.31 10.79 38.19
C ASP A 145 11.24 9.36 38.76
N GLY A 146 11.11 8.34 37.90
CA GLY A 146 10.97 6.94 38.29
C GLY A 146 9.61 6.57 38.91
N SER A 147 8.63 7.48 38.94
CA SER A 147 7.31 7.25 39.56
C SER A 147 6.40 6.28 38.78
N GLY A 148 6.84 5.78 37.63
CA GLY A 148 6.13 4.81 36.82
C GLY A 148 6.27 5.09 35.33
N THR A 149 5.16 4.95 34.61
CA THR A 149 5.12 5.04 33.13
C THR A 149 4.23 6.19 32.68
N PHE A 150 4.57 6.77 31.54
CA PHE A 150 3.78 7.74 30.79
C PHE A 150 3.41 7.11 29.44
N ALA A 151 2.19 7.37 28.95
CA ALA A 151 1.67 6.68 27.78
C ALA A 151 0.58 7.48 27.06
N MET A 152 0.63 8.82 27.15
CA MET A 152 -0.27 9.69 26.37
C MET A 152 0.40 10.16 25.08
N ASP A 153 1.55 9.58 24.74
CA ASP A 153 2.42 9.83 23.58
C ASP A 153 2.22 8.81 22.46
N GLN A 154 1.02 8.24 22.38
CA GLN A 154 0.71 7.17 21.45
C GLN A 154 0.59 7.70 20.02
N TYR A 155 1.12 6.95 19.04
CA TYR A 155 0.97 7.27 17.63
C TYR A 155 0.96 6.00 16.77
N VAL A 156 0.51 6.16 15.54
CA VAL A 156 0.66 5.18 14.46
C VAL A 156 1.33 5.85 13.26
N VAL A 157 2.13 5.10 12.52
CA VAL A 157 2.71 5.54 11.25
C VAL A 157 2.14 4.69 10.14
N LEU A 158 1.44 5.34 9.21
CA LEU A 158 1.04 4.74 7.95
C LEU A 158 2.15 4.93 6.93
N TYR A 159 2.36 3.95 6.05
CA TYR A 159 3.34 4.03 4.97
C TYR A 159 2.74 3.52 3.67
N ASN A 160 2.95 4.26 2.59
CA ASN A 160 2.55 3.82 1.27
C ASN A 160 3.62 2.89 0.70
N ASN A 161 3.36 1.58 0.78
CA ASN A 161 4.24 0.52 0.30
C ASN A 161 4.20 0.36 -1.22
N SER A 162 3.27 1.04 -1.90
CA SER A 162 3.10 0.98 -3.35
C SER A 162 4.04 1.91 -4.10
N SER A 163 4.02 1.84 -5.43
CA SER A 163 4.82 2.68 -6.33
C SER A 163 4.09 3.96 -6.80
N GLU A 164 2.86 4.17 -6.35
CA GLU A 164 2.00 5.28 -6.79
C GLU A 164 1.55 6.13 -5.61
N THR A 165 1.16 7.38 -5.87
CA THR A 165 0.47 8.20 -4.86
C THR A 165 -0.94 7.65 -4.64
N LEU A 166 -1.33 7.46 -3.39
CA LEU A 166 -2.62 6.88 -3.03
C LEU A 166 -3.49 7.90 -2.28
N ASP A 167 -4.77 7.95 -2.65
CA ASP A 167 -5.78 8.70 -1.90
C ASP A 167 -6.24 7.89 -0.69
N ILE A 168 -6.01 8.42 0.51
CA ILE A 168 -6.38 7.79 1.78
C ILE A 168 -7.47 8.58 2.52
N SER A 169 -8.13 9.52 1.84
CA SER A 169 -9.11 10.44 2.46
C SER A 169 -10.30 9.73 3.12
N ASP A 170 -10.59 8.50 2.69
CA ASP A 170 -11.69 7.68 3.19
C ASP A 170 -11.25 6.57 4.14
N PHE A 171 -9.98 6.57 4.55
CA PHE A 171 -9.49 5.67 5.58
C PHE A 171 -10.06 6.04 6.94
N ALA A 172 -10.30 5.00 7.74
CA ALA A 172 -10.70 5.12 9.12
C ALA A 172 -9.90 4.18 10.02
N LEU A 173 -9.73 4.59 11.29
CA LEU A 173 -9.02 3.85 12.31
C LEU A 173 -10.02 3.18 13.25
N GLY A 174 -9.77 1.89 13.54
CA GLY A 174 -10.58 1.07 14.43
C GLY A 174 -9.74 0.30 15.45
N MET A 175 -10.39 -0.11 16.53
CA MET A 175 -9.80 -0.97 17.56
C MET A 175 -10.86 -1.94 18.08
N VAL A 176 -10.48 -3.20 18.25
CA VAL A 176 -11.37 -4.29 18.65
C VAL A 176 -11.61 -4.31 20.17
N ASN A 177 -12.85 -4.63 20.58
CA ASN A 177 -13.16 -5.11 21.93
C ASN A 177 -12.94 -6.65 22.04
N PRO A 178 -12.45 -7.18 23.18
CA PRO A 178 -11.91 -6.42 24.31
C PRO A 178 -10.61 -5.71 23.94
N TYR A 179 -10.41 -4.51 24.50
CA TYR A 179 -9.24 -3.69 24.17
C TYR A 179 -7.91 -4.30 24.62
N ASN A 180 -7.94 -5.23 25.58
CA ASN A 180 -6.78 -5.97 26.07
C ASN A 180 -6.92 -7.45 25.67
N PRO A 181 -5.85 -8.10 25.20
CA PRO A 181 -5.87 -9.45 24.65
C PRO A 181 -5.99 -10.51 25.75
N HIS A 182 -5.55 -10.21 26.97
CA HIS A 182 -5.61 -11.09 28.13
C HIS A 182 -6.86 -10.86 29.00
N ALA A 183 -7.77 -9.97 28.57
CA ALA A 183 -9.07 -9.84 29.22
C ALA A 183 -9.99 -10.97 28.77
N SER A 184 -10.96 -11.34 29.60
CA SER A 184 -11.99 -12.30 29.21
C SER A 184 -12.71 -11.81 27.94
N ASN A 185 -12.56 -12.59 26.86
CA ASN A 185 -13.16 -12.29 25.57
C ASN A 185 -14.54 -12.93 25.46
N LYS A 186 -15.58 -12.09 25.39
CA LYS A 186 -16.98 -12.52 25.32
C LYS A 186 -17.41 -12.94 23.92
N ASP A 187 -16.54 -12.78 22.93
CA ASP A 187 -16.82 -13.12 21.53
C ASP A 187 -16.42 -14.55 21.18
N TYR A 188 -15.70 -15.23 22.07
CA TYR A 188 -15.37 -16.63 21.89
C TYR A 188 -16.54 -17.53 22.26
N VAL A 189 -17.00 -18.30 21.27
CA VAL A 189 -18.00 -19.35 21.44
C VAL A 189 -17.39 -20.63 20.89
N ASN A 190 -17.30 -21.67 21.73
CA ASN A 190 -16.69 -22.96 21.35
C ASN A 190 -15.25 -22.86 20.82
N GLY A 191 -14.46 -21.90 21.31
CA GLY A 191 -13.06 -21.74 20.92
C GLY A 191 -12.81 -20.89 19.67
N GLU A 192 -13.86 -20.32 19.08
CA GLU A 192 -13.77 -19.45 17.90
C GLU A 192 -14.45 -18.11 18.12
N LEU A 193 -13.99 -17.08 17.42
CA LEU A 193 -14.67 -15.78 17.35
C LEU A 193 -16.00 -15.95 16.62
N PHE A 194 -17.12 -15.64 17.26
CA PHE A 194 -18.44 -15.89 16.66
C PHE A 194 -18.66 -15.15 15.34
N TYR A 195 -17.97 -14.04 15.13
CA TYR A 195 -18.05 -13.23 13.92
C TYR A 195 -17.19 -13.72 12.76
N ALA A 196 -16.38 -14.76 12.96
CA ALA A 196 -15.54 -15.33 11.91
C ALA A 196 -16.36 -15.83 10.71
N ALA A 197 -17.48 -16.52 10.97
CA ALA A 197 -18.36 -17.04 9.92
C ALA A 197 -19.11 -15.93 9.15
N GLU A 198 -19.29 -14.76 9.77
CA GLU A 198 -19.92 -13.59 9.14
C GLU A 198 -18.88 -12.65 8.48
N GLY A 199 -17.57 -12.90 8.66
CA GLY A 199 -16.51 -12.19 7.95
C GLY A 199 -16.37 -10.70 8.30
N TRP A 200 -16.51 -10.31 9.57
CA TRP A 200 -16.35 -8.92 10.00
C TRP A 200 -15.45 -8.74 11.22
N ILE A 201 -14.88 -7.55 11.38
CA ILE A 201 -14.05 -7.10 12.49
C ILE A 201 -14.83 -6.05 13.32
N PRO A 202 -14.95 -6.23 14.65
CA PRO A 202 -15.57 -5.22 15.52
C PRO A 202 -14.75 -3.93 15.66
N ALA A 203 -15.30 -2.79 15.25
CA ALA A 203 -14.78 -1.47 15.64
C ALA A 203 -15.47 -0.99 16.93
N GLY A 204 -14.76 -0.93 18.06
CA GLY A 204 -15.34 -0.61 19.36
C GLY A 204 -15.46 0.89 19.68
N THR A 205 -16.61 1.31 20.23
CA THR A 205 -16.93 2.67 20.75
C THR A 205 -16.90 3.83 19.76
N ALA A 206 -15.95 3.88 18.84
CA ALA A 206 -15.84 4.89 17.79
C ALA A 206 -14.89 4.43 16.68
N VAL A 207 -14.95 5.16 15.57
CA VAL A 207 -13.93 5.15 14.52
C VAL A 207 -13.45 6.57 14.29
N TRP A 208 -12.18 6.73 13.90
CA TRP A 208 -11.60 8.03 13.56
C TRP A 208 -11.32 8.11 12.07
N TYR A 209 -11.54 9.25 11.43
CA TYR A 209 -11.44 9.40 9.98
C TYR A 209 -10.81 10.73 9.57
N PHE A 210 -10.27 10.78 8.36
CA PHE A 210 -9.78 12.02 7.76
C PHE A 210 -10.96 12.90 7.31
N ASP A 211 -11.08 14.10 7.90
CA ASP A 211 -12.11 15.07 7.51
C ASP A 211 -11.75 15.87 6.25
N LYS A 212 -10.45 15.87 5.91
CA LYS A 212 -9.91 16.54 4.72
C LYS A 212 -9.33 15.53 3.76
N GLN A 213 -9.17 15.95 2.51
CA GLN A 213 -8.51 15.12 1.50
C GLN A 213 -7.05 14.90 1.87
N VAL A 214 -6.59 13.66 1.74
CA VAL A 214 -5.21 13.26 2.03
C VAL A 214 -4.71 12.33 0.95
N GLN A 215 -3.58 12.72 0.35
CA GLN A 215 -2.81 11.91 -0.58
C GLN A 215 -1.53 11.47 0.12
N LEU A 216 -1.19 10.20 0.02
CA LEU A 216 0.06 9.65 0.53
C LEU A 216 0.94 9.24 -0.66
N GLU A 217 2.03 9.98 -0.86
CA GLU A 217 2.99 9.71 -1.92
C GLU A 217 3.67 8.33 -1.77
N ALA A 218 4.10 7.75 -2.89
CA ALA A 218 4.80 6.47 -2.92
C ALA A 218 6.05 6.48 -2.03
N GLY A 219 6.20 5.45 -1.18
CA GLY A 219 7.33 5.33 -0.27
C GLY A 219 7.41 6.43 0.80
N LYS A 220 6.31 7.15 1.05
CA LYS A 220 6.21 8.14 2.13
C LYS A 220 5.38 7.63 3.29
N GLU A 221 5.66 8.19 4.45
CA GLU A 221 4.96 7.93 5.70
C GLU A 221 4.08 9.10 6.14
N LEU A 222 3.05 8.78 6.92
CA LEU A 222 2.18 9.73 7.58
C LEU A 222 2.03 9.31 9.05
N VAL A 223 2.42 10.19 9.96
CA VAL A 223 2.33 9.97 11.40
C VAL A 223 1.00 10.53 11.91
N ILE A 224 0.26 9.73 12.67
CA ILE A 224 -0.97 10.14 13.35
C ILE A 224 -0.76 10.02 14.86
N ALA A 225 -0.74 11.14 15.56
CA ALA A 225 -0.80 11.18 17.01
C ALA A 225 -2.17 10.66 17.48
N LEU A 226 -2.17 9.51 18.15
CA LEU A 226 -3.38 8.86 18.68
C LEU A 226 -3.84 9.52 19.98
N ASN A 227 -2.90 10.09 20.73
CA ASN A 227 -3.13 10.94 21.90
C ASN A 227 -2.11 12.08 21.90
N GLY A 228 -2.43 13.17 22.59
CA GLY A 228 -1.44 14.16 23.00
C GLY A 228 -0.58 14.71 21.86
N ALA A 229 -1.15 15.34 20.84
CA ALA A 229 -0.40 15.87 19.69
C ALA A 229 0.45 17.12 20.03
N ILE A 230 1.42 16.96 20.93
CA ILE A 230 2.28 17.98 21.55
C ILE A 230 3.72 17.45 21.67
N ASP A 231 4.65 18.29 22.13
CA ASP A 231 6.00 17.86 22.45
C ASP A 231 6.07 17.26 23.86
N HIS A 232 6.00 15.93 23.98
CA HIS A 232 6.11 15.26 25.27
C HIS A 232 7.53 15.22 25.83
N THR A 233 8.55 15.42 24.98
CA THR A 233 9.96 15.36 25.41
C THR A 233 10.34 16.47 26.39
N GLN A 234 9.55 17.55 26.41
CA GLN A 234 9.68 18.65 27.39
C GLN A 234 9.41 18.21 28.84
N THR A 235 8.63 17.14 29.03
CA THR A 235 8.26 16.62 30.37
C THR A 235 8.81 15.22 30.63
N TYR A 236 8.93 14.41 29.58
CA TYR A 236 9.37 13.02 29.67
C TYR A 236 10.47 12.78 28.65
N SER A 237 11.74 12.83 29.09
CA SER A 237 12.93 12.73 28.24
C SER A 237 13.00 11.44 27.39
N GLN A 238 12.27 10.40 27.80
CA GLN A 238 12.17 9.13 27.09
C GLN A 238 10.98 8.99 26.15
N SER A 239 10.16 10.04 26.02
CA SER A 239 8.98 10.10 25.15
C SER A 239 9.34 10.58 23.73
N VAL A 240 8.34 10.98 22.96
CA VAL A 240 8.42 11.46 21.57
C VAL A 240 7.90 12.89 21.42
N ASN A 241 8.39 13.59 20.40
CA ASN A 241 7.86 14.90 20.03
C ASN A 241 6.79 14.72 18.93
N LEU A 242 5.52 14.92 19.27
CA LEU A 242 4.41 14.86 18.32
C LEU A 242 3.99 16.25 17.80
N ALA A 243 4.65 17.33 18.23
CA ALA A 243 4.46 18.69 17.73
C ALA A 243 5.22 18.89 16.41
N ASN A 244 4.67 18.38 15.30
CA ASN A 244 5.28 18.49 13.98
C ASN A 244 4.23 18.88 12.92
N ARG A 245 4.55 19.88 12.08
CA ARG A 245 3.66 20.40 11.03
C ARG A 245 3.23 19.38 9.98
N THR A 246 3.97 18.29 9.81
CA THR A 246 3.63 17.23 8.86
C THR A 246 2.79 16.12 9.48
N TYR A 247 2.55 16.14 10.79
CA TYR A 247 1.79 15.10 11.49
C TYR A 247 0.30 15.39 11.46
N TYR A 248 -0.45 14.31 11.61
CA TYR A 248 -1.89 14.30 11.82
C TYR A 248 -2.20 13.93 13.27
N CYS A 249 -3.41 14.20 13.74
CA CYS A 249 -3.80 13.83 15.08
C CYS A 249 -5.28 13.53 15.23
N LEU A 250 -5.60 12.68 16.20
CA LEU A 250 -6.96 12.50 16.67
C LEU A 250 -7.35 13.70 17.54
N TYR A 251 -8.21 14.58 17.01
CA TYR A 251 -8.68 15.74 17.76
C TYR A 251 -10.10 16.16 17.36
N ASP A 252 -11.04 15.69 18.18
CA ASP A 252 -12.46 16.01 18.06
C ASP A 252 -13.07 16.24 19.45
N ILE A 253 -13.10 17.50 19.88
CA ILE A 253 -13.57 17.87 21.21
C ILE A 253 -15.10 17.80 21.34
N GLU A 254 -15.84 17.73 20.24
CA GLU A 254 -17.29 17.60 20.27
C GLU A 254 -17.68 16.18 20.74
N ASP A 255 -16.95 15.17 20.25
CA ASP A 255 -17.15 13.77 20.65
C ASP A 255 -16.27 13.34 21.85
N PHE A 256 -15.03 13.81 21.91
CA PHE A 256 -14.01 13.38 22.86
C PHE A 256 -13.28 14.56 23.53
N ASN A 257 -13.85 15.04 24.63
CA ASN A 257 -13.38 16.23 25.36
C ASN A 257 -12.43 15.94 26.55
N ASN A 258 -11.92 14.72 26.68
CA ASN A 258 -11.00 14.39 27.77
C ASN A 258 -9.60 14.98 27.53
N ALA A 259 -9.33 16.13 28.14
CA ALA A 259 -8.07 16.87 27.98
C ALA A 259 -6.80 16.11 28.39
N LYS A 260 -6.92 14.99 29.13
CA LYS A 260 -5.77 14.11 29.41
C LYS A 260 -5.28 13.38 28.15
N TYR A 261 -6.21 12.91 27.33
CA TYR A 261 -5.92 12.17 26.10
C TYR A 261 -5.81 13.10 24.89
N TYR A 262 -6.66 14.11 24.85
CA TYR A 262 -6.74 15.09 23.76
C TYR A 262 -6.56 16.52 24.31
N PRO A 263 -5.36 16.87 24.83
CA PRO A 263 -5.02 18.27 25.04
C PRO A 263 -5.08 19.02 23.70
N SER A 264 -5.18 20.35 23.74
CA SER A 264 -5.10 21.14 22.51
C SER A 264 -3.80 20.78 21.75
N PRO A 265 -3.89 20.41 20.45
CA PRO A 265 -2.73 20.08 19.64
C PRO A 265 -1.76 21.26 19.57
N SER A 266 -0.49 20.97 19.30
CA SER A 266 0.51 22.00 19.00
C SER A 266 0.03 22.91 17.88
N GLU A 267 0.29 24.21 18.03
CA GLU A 267 0.03 25.23 17.00
C GLU A 267 0.77 24.97 15.67
N LEU A 268 1.76 24.06 15.68
CA LEU A 268 2.45 23.62 14.46
C LEU A 268 1.57 22.74 13.57
N ILE A 269 0.59 22.04 14.14
CA ILE A 269 -0.26 21.09 13.42
C ILE A 269 -1.47 21.83 12.87
N SER A 270 -1.61 21.83 11.54
CA SER A 270 -2.77 22.41 10.86
C SER A 270 -4.07 21.75 11.33
N THR A 271 -5.14 22.53 11.46
CA THR A 271 -6.48 22.00 11.74
C THR A 271 -6.99 21.07 10.64
N ASP A 272 -6.45 21.20 9.41
CA ASP A 272 -6.76 20.29 8.30
C ASP A 272 -6.20 18.88 8.53
N HIS A 273 -5.23 18.72 9.45
CA HIS A 273 -4.68 17.43 9.82
C HIS A 273 -5.38 16.80 11.04
N TYR A 274 -6.50 17.37 11.49
CA TYR A 274 -7.28 16.84 12.60
C TYR A 274 -8.25 15.79 12.07
N LEU A 275 -8.04 14.55 12.48
CA LEU A 275 -9.02 13.49 12.27
C LEU A 275 -10.21 13.72 13.19
N LYS A 276 -11.39 13.38 12.69
CA LYS A 276 -12.67 13.47 13.39
C LYS A 276 -13.18 12.10 13.78
N ALA A 277 -14.13 12.07 14.70
CA ALA A 277 -14.67 10.84 15.21
C ALA A 277 -16.11 10.63 14.73
N TYR A 278 -16.49 9.37 14.53
CA TYR A 278 -17.87 8.97 14.69
C TYR A 278 -17.98 8.15 15.96
N LYS A 279 -18.52 8.77 17.00
CA LYS A 279 -18.70 8.16 18.32
C LYS A 279 -20.07 7.51 18.45
N TYR A 280 -20.07 6.25 18.89
CA TYR A 280 -21.29 5.50 19.20
C TYR A 280 -21.29 4.90 20.62
N GLY A 281 -20.17 4.91 21.33
CA GLY A 281 -20.10 4.52 22.74
C GLY A 281 -20.11 5.70 23.72
N LEU A 282 -20.14 5.38 25.02
CA LEU A 282 -20.39 6.37 26.08
C LEU A 282 -19.13 7.12 26.58
N GLY A 283 -17.93 6.67 26.21
CA GLY A 283 -16.68 7.22 26.71
C GLY A 283 -16.44 8.68 26.27
N ASN A 284 -15.73 9.47 27.08
CA ASN A 284 -15.27 10.81 26.68
C ASN A 284 -13.84 10.79 26.10
N ALA A 285 -13.27 9.61 25.90
CA ALA A 285 -12.06 9.37 25.15
C ALA A 285 -12.11 8.04 24.40
N TRP A 286 -11.21 7.88 23.43
CA TRP A 286 -10.96 6.63 22.71
C TRP A 286 -9.51 6.18 22.93
N PRO A 287 -9.15 5.74 24.15
CA PRO A 287 -7.77 5.40 24.46
C PRO A 287 -7.37 4.08 23.78
N VAL A 288 -6.38 4.13 22.90
CA VAL A 288 -5.78 2.92 22.35
C VAL A 288 -5.07 2.16 23.47
N SER A 289 -5.33 0.84 23.57
CA SER A 289 -4.84 0.06 24.70
C SER A 289 -3.32 0.08 24.79
N GLN A 290 -2.79 0.39 25.97
CA GLN A 290 -1.37 0.25 26.29
C GLN A 290 -1.00 -1.21 26.62
N PHE A 291 -2.00 -2.09 26.63
CA PHE A 291 -1.89 -3.50 27.00
C PHE A 291 -2.17 -4.40 25.79
N GLY A 292 -1.78 -3.96 24.59
CA GLY A 292 -1.90 -4.76 23.37
C GLY A 292 -3.25 -4.58 22.66
N PRO A 293 -3.41 -3.54 21.83
CA PRO A 293 -4.64 -3.37 21.05
C PRO A 293 -4.69 -4.41 19.91
N ALA A 294 -5.89 -4.69 19.42
CA ALA A 294 -6.08 -5.15 18.05
C ALA A 294 -6.52 -3.93 17.26
N PHE A 295 -5.58 -3.31 16.55
CA PHE A 295 -5.75 -2.03 15.87
C PHE A 295 -5.79 -2.27 14.36
N PHE A 296 -6.61 -1.53 13.63
CA PHE A 296 -6.74 -1.70 12.19
C PHE A 296 -7.13 -0.41 11.49
N VAL A 297 -6.75 -0.34 10.22
CA VAL A 297 -7.13 0.71 9.27
C VAL A 297 -8.08 0.08 8.26
N PHE A 298 -9.19 0.75 7.94
CA PHE A 298 -10.17 0.24 7.00
C PHE A 298 -10.72 1.34 6.10
N ARG A 299 -11.28 0.95 4.97
CA ARG A 299 -11.91 1.83 3.98
C ARG A 299 -13.27 1.24 3.61
N PRO A 300 -14.39 1.97 3.81
CA PRO A 300 -15.69 1.51 3.33
C PRO A 300 -15.72 1.38 1.80
N GLU A 301 -16.23 0.27 1.30
CA GLU A 301 -16.43 0.04 -0.13
C GLU A 301 -17.91 0.18 -0.50
N SER A 302 -18.20 0.81 -1.64
CA SER A 302 -19.56 1.05 -2.14
C SER A 302 -20.51 1.82 -1.20
N THR A 303 -20.00 2.45 -0.14
CA THR A 303 -20.74 3.30 0.79
C THR A 303 -19.83 4.38 1.39
N THR A 304 -20.41 5.35 2.10
CA THR A 304 -19.64 6.32 2.89
C THR A 304 -19.47 5.82 4.32
N LEU A 305 -18.42 6.27 5.01
CA LEU A 305 -18.21 5.95 6.42
C LEU A 305 -19.40 6.38 7.30
N GLN A 306 -19.94 7.58 7.07
CA GLN A 306 -21.11 8.09 7.79
C GLN A 306 -22.31 7.15 7.62
N ALA A 307 -22.65 6.77 6.38
CA ALA A 307 -23.78 5.89 6.12
C ALA A 307 -23.60 4.50 6.76
N PHE A 308 -22.37 3.97 6.76
CA PHE A 308 -22.04 2.72 7.46
C PHE A 308 -22.23 2.84 8.99
N VAL A 309 -21.80 3.95 9.58
CA VAL A 309 -21.94 4.18 11.03
C VAL A 309 -23.39 4.48 11.42
N ASP A 310 -24.17 5.15 10.59
CA ASP A 310 -25.59 5.44 10.88
C ASP A 310 -26.49 4.21 10.73
N ASP A 311 -26.08 3.22 9.93
CA ASP A 311 -26.84 1.99 9.79
C ASP A 311 -26.88 1.20 11.11
N ALA A 312 -28.08 1.01 11.65
CA ALA A 312 -28.30 0.23 12.86
C ALA A 312 -27.96 -1.27 12.65
N SER A 313 -28.10 -1.79 11.42
CA SER A 313 -27.83 -3.19 11.07
C SER A 313 -26.35 -3.57 11.23
N THR A 314 -25.46 -2.60 11.10
CA THR A 314 -24.00 -2.76 11.29
C THR A 314 -23.61 -2.75 12.78
N THR A 315 -24.56 -2.56 13.70
CA THR A 315 -24.27 -2.50 15.14
C THR A 315 -24.29 -3.87 15.79
N ASN A 316 -23.26 -4.16 16.57
CA ASN A 316 -23.24 -5.25 17.55
C ASN A 316 -22.96 -4.67 18.96
N LEU A 317 -23.36 -5.39 20.02
CA LEU A 317 -23.07 -5.01 21.40
C LEU A 317 -22.08 -6.01 21.99
N TYR A 318 -20.90 -5.55 22.42
CA TYR A 318 -19.90 -6.44 23.01
C TYR A 318 -20.45 -7.10 24.28
N GLY A 319 -20.59 -8.42 24.27
CA GLY A 319 -21.23 -9.18 25.35
C GLY A 319 -22.66 -8.77 25.67
N GLY A 320 -23.41 -8.21 24.70
CA GLY A 320 -24.78 -7.73 24.89
C GLY A 320 -24.89 -6.40 25.65
N SER A 321 -23.78 -5.71 25.93
CA SER A 321 -23.80 -4.47 26.71
C SER A 321 -24.12 -3.24 25.84
N ALA A 322 -25.22 -2.55 26.15
CA ALA A 322 -25.59 -1.28 25.49
C ALA A 322 -24.56 -0.16 25.69
N SER A 323 -23.68 -0.26 26.70
CA SER A 323 -22.58 0.68 26.93
C SER A 323 -21.33 0.38 26.07
N GLN A 324 -21.31 -0.75 25.37
CA GLN A 324 -20.18 -1.18 24.52
C GLN A 324 -20.65 -1.50 23.09
N PRO A 325 -21.29 -0.55 22.39
CA PRO A 325 -21.62 -0.72 20.99
C PRO A 325 -20.35 -0.76 20.14
N ARG A 326 -20.42 -1.56 19.07
CA ARG A 326 -19.37 -1.71 18.08
C ARG A 326 -19.96 -1.86 16.69
N LYS A 327 -19.18 -1.48 15.68
CA LYS A 327 -19.55 -1.60 14.27
C LYS A 327 -18.95 -2.86 13.66
N LYS A 328 -19.75 -3.58 12.89
CA LYS A 328 -19.37 -4.78 12.13
C LYS A 328 -18.66 -4.36 10.84
N VAL A 329 -17.36 -4.07 10.89
CA VAL A 329 -16.60 -3.69 9.69
C VAL A 329 -16.31 -4.96 8.87
N PRO A 330 -16.77 -5.10 7.62
CA PRO A 330 -16.40 -6.24 6.78
C PRO A 330 -14.88 -6.46 6.76
N ALA A 331 -14.44 -7.70 6.92
CA ALA A 331 -13.01 -8.00 6.99
C ALA A 331 -12.27 -7.64 5.68
N GLU A 332 -12.96 -7.69 4.55
CA GLU A 332 -12.45 -7.28 3.24
C GLU A 332 -12.18 -5.76 3.12
N TRP A 333 -12.86 -4.93 3.92
CA TRP A 333 -12.64 -3.48 3.97
C TRP A 333 -11.39 -3.09 4.76
N VAL A 334 -10.81 -4.04 5.52
CA VAL A 334 -9.60 -3.77 6.29
C VAL A 334 -8.44 -3.63 5.32
N VAL A 335 -7.80 -2.46 5.37
CA VAL A 335 -6.61 -2.15 4.58
C VAL A 335 -5.40 -2.83 5.22
N ASP A 336 -5.27 -2.72 6.54
CA ASP A 336 -4.20 -3.36 7.30
C ASP A 336 -4.59 -3.46 8.80
N GLY A 337 -4.04 -4.45 9.50
CA GLY A 337 -4.34 -4.72 10.90
C GLY A 337 -3.14 -5.28 11.66
N ILE A 338 -3.09 -4.99 12.96
CA ILE A 338 -2.04 -5.47 13.86
C ILE A 338 -2.67 -6.00 15.16
N GLU A 339 -2.45 -7.29 15.43
CA GLU A 339 -2.80 -7.95 16.68
C GLU A 339 -1.63 -7.86 17.67
N VAL A 340 -1.83 -7.16 18.77
CA VAL A 340 -0.78 -6.98 19.78
C VAL A 340 -1.12 -7.75 21.05
N PHE A 341 -0.20 -8.60 21.48
CA PHE A 341 -0.24 -9.34 22.73
C PHE A 341 0.61 -8.69 23.81
N VAL A 342 0.25 -8.92 25.08
CA VAL A 342 1.11 -8.50 26.21
C VAL A 342 2.20 -9.54 26.38
N GLN A 343 3.46 -9.12 26.31
CA GLN A 343 4.60 -10.03 26.47
C GLN A 343 4.53 -10.75 27.81
N GLY A 344 4.59 -12.10 27.77
CA GLY A 344 4.60 -12.94 28.97
C GLY A 344 3.28 -13.03 29.75
N ALA A 345 2.16 -12.51 29.21
CA ALA A 345 0.86 -12.66 29.84
C ALA A 345 0.20 -14.00 29.49
N ASP A 346 -0.25 -14.73 30.52
CA ASP A 346 -1.14 -15.86 30.33
C ASP A 346 -2.52 -15.37 29.84
N GLY A 347 -3.13 -16.12 28.92
CA GLY A 347 -4.48 -15.85 28.46
C GLY A 347 -4.61 -14.76 27.38
N ASN A 348 -3.50 -14.31 26.77
CA ASN A 348 -3.58 -13.57 25.51
C ASN A 348 -4.45 -14.32 24.49
N GLN A 349 -5.36 -13.61 23.85
CA GLN A 349 -6.31 -14.20 22.91
C GLN A 349 -6.50 -13.29 21.69
N LYS A 350 -6.54 -13.90 20.49
CA LYS A 350 -6.73 -13.17 19.24
C LYS A 350 -8.11 -12.52 19.15
N ARG A 351 -8.18 -11.47 18.34
CA ARG A 351 -9.37 -10.65 18.10
C ARG A 351 -9.53 -10.35 16.61
N LEU A 352 -8.45 -10.22 15.87
CA LEU A 352 -8.49 -10.13 14.41
C LEU A 352 -8.70 -11.53 13.79
N LEU A 353 -9.45 -11.57 12.69
CA LEU A 353 -9.61 -12.78 11.88
C LEU A 353 -8.31 -13.07 11.11
N PRO A 354 -8.01 -14.34 10.79
CA PRO A 354 -6.79 -14.69 10.06
C PRO A 354 -6.65 -14.04 8.68
N SER A 355 -7.77 -13.66 8.04
CA SER A 355 -7.74 -12.92 6.77
C SER A 355 -7.14 -11.52 6.91
N VAL A 356 -7.17 -10.94 8.12
CA VAL A 356 -6.60 -9.63 8.46
C VAL A 356 -5.24 -9.81 9.15
N ASP A 357 -5.18 -10.67 10.16
CA ASP A 357 -3.94 -10.99 10.87
C ASP A 357 -4.01 -12.41 11.44
N ALA A 358 -3.21 -13.32 10.89
CA ALA A 358 -3.08 -14.71 11.30
C ALA A 358 -2.21 -14.92 12.54
N GLY A 359 -1.42 -13.92 12.94
CA GLY A 359 -0.45 -14.00 14.03
C GLY A 359 -0.68 -12.94 15.11
N TYR A 360 0.41 -12.56 15.77
CA TYR A 360 0.45 -11.48 16.75
C TYR A 360 1.88 -11.01 16.94
N VAL A 361 2.05 -9.79 17.45
CA VAL A 361 3.33 -9.28 17.96
C VAL A 361 3.23 -8.97 19.44
N GLU A 362 4.28 -9.24 20.21
CA GLU A 362 4.29 -9.01 21.65
C GLU A 362 4.83 -7.62 22.01
N LEU A 363 4.21 -6.98 22.99
CA LEU A 363 4.62 -5.69 23.55
C LEU A 363 4.95 -5.78 25.04
N THR A 364 6.14 -5.32 25.40
CA THR A 364 6.50 -4.88 26.75
C THR A 364 6.21 -3.38 26.89
N ARG A 365 5.13 -3.06 27.61
CA ARG A 365 4.69 -1.67 27.82
C ARG A 365 5.66 -0.88 28.71
N GLY A 366 5.62 0.44 28.57
CA GLY A 366 6.27 1.38 29.48
C GLY A 366 7.78 1.52 29.31
N MET A 367 8.36 0.91 28.27
CA MET A 367 9.82 0.91 28.03
C MET A 367 10.25 1.90 26.94
N GLY A 368 9.30 2.59 26.30
CA GLY A 368 9.56 3.38 25.11
C GLY A 368 9.76 2.52 23.86
N TYR A 369 9.38 1.24 23.92
CA TYR A 369 9.41 0.30 22.80
C TYR A 369 8.24 0.55 21.86
N THR A 370 8.47 0.21 20.60
CA THR A 370 7.49 0.35 19.50
C THR A 370 7.35 -0.97 18.76
N LEU A 371 6.22 -1.17 18.08
CA LEU A 371 5.99 -2.31 17.20
C LEU A 371 6.26 -1.83 15.78
N TYR A 372 7.29 -2.35 15.16
CA TYR A 372 7.83 -1.85 13.90
C TYR A 372 7.76 -2.96 12.85
N ARG A 373 7.31 -2.61 11.63
CA ARG A 373 7.16 -3.58 10.55
C ARG A 373 8.52 -3.98 9.97
N ASN A 374 8.72 -5.27 9.74
CA ASN A 374 9.92 -5.85 9.15
C ASN A 374 10.05 -5.44 7.68
N VAL A 375 11.29 -5.35 7.20
CA VAL A 375 11.58 -5.08 5.79
C VAL A 375 11.39 -6.34 4.96
N ASP A 376 10.66 -6.24 3.84
CA ASP A 376 10.74 -7.23 2.77
C ASP A 376 12.09 -7.03 2.07
N LYS A 377 13.05 -7.88 2.46
CA LYS A 377 14.43 -7.78 1.99
C LYS A 377 14.53 -7.93 0.48
N GLU A 378 13.87 -8.94 -0.08
CA GLU A 378 13.99 -9.27 -1.50
C GLU A 378 13.37 -8.15 -2.34
N ALA A 379 12.17 -7.70 -1.99
CA ALA A 379 11.50 -6.60 -2.70
C ALA A 379 12.28 -5.29 -2.57
N THR A 380 12.84 -5.00 -1.39
CA THR A 380 13.65 -3.79 -1.16
C THR A 380 14.96 -3.81 -1.93
N GLU A 381 15.68 -4.93 -1.95
CA GLU A 381 16.96 -5.07 -2.67
C GLU A 381 16.75 -5.12 -4.19
N ALA A 382 15.59 -5.57 -4.67
CA ALA A 382 15.24 -5.58 -6.09
C ALA A 382 15.04 -4.19 -6.70
N LEU A 383 14.83 -3.15 -5.88
CA LEU A 383 14.66 -1.78 -6.37
C LEU A 383 15.99 -1.20 -6.84
N ALA A 384 16.14 -0.99 -8.15
CA ALA A 384 17.34 -0.39 -8.74
C ALA A 384 17.67 0.99 -8.13
N GLU A 385 16.66 1.76 -7.72
CA GLU A 385 16.86 3.07 -7.06
C GLU A 385 17.51 2.98 -5.68
N ASN A 386 17.61 1.79 -5.08
CA ASN A 386 18.25 1.56 -3.79
C ASN A 386 19.74 1.27 -3.88
N GLU A 387 20.31 1.19 -5.08
CA GLU A 387 21.74 0.92 -5.28
C GLU A 387 22.59 1.90 -4.45
N GLY A 388 23.39 1.35 -3.51
CA GLY A 388 24.28 2.10 -2.63
C GLY A 388 23.61 2.87 -1.48
N LYS A 389 22.29 2.75 -1.28
CA LYS A 389 21.55 3.52 -0.26
C LYS A 389 21.16 2.72 0.99
N LEU A 390 21.06 1.40 0.87
CA LEU A 390 20.65 0.51 1.97
C LEU A 390 21.71 0.44 3.06
N VAL A 391 21.25 0.56 4.31
CA VAL A 391 22.04 0.41 5.53
C VAL A 391 21.71 -0.93 6.15
N TYR A 392 22.74 -1.72 6.44
CA TYR A 392 22.61 -3.04 7.07
C TYR A 392 23.12 -3.02 8.51
N ASN A 393 23.00 -4.16 9.19
CA ASN A 393 23.36 -4.38 10.60
C ASN A 393 22.35 -3.78 11.58
N TYR A 394 21.05 -3.92 11.26
CA TYR A 394 19.98 -3.58 12.17
C TYR A 394 20.18 -4.23 13.55
N SER A 395 20.06 -3.44 14.62
CA SER A 395 20.39 -3.86 16.00
C SER A 395 19.42 -3.35 17.07
N LEU A 396 18.26 -2.81 16.66
CA LEU A 396 17.29 -2.24 17.60
C LEU A 396 16.20 -3.23 18.05
N GLY A 397 16.29 -4.51 17.67
CA GLY A 397 15.38 -5.56 18.17
C GLY A 397 15.44 -5.74 19.69
N VAL A 398 14.38 -6.28 20.28
CA VAL A 398 14.24 -6.54 21.72
C VAL A 398 14.13 -8.03 21.99
N GLY A 399 15.10 -8.58 22.74
CA GLY A 399 15.15 -10.01 23.04
C GLY A 399 15.28 -10.83 21.75
N ASN A 400 14.37 -11.78 21.54
CA ASN A 400 14.30 -12.59 20.32
C ASN A 400 13.45 -11.95 19.21
N SER A 401 12.86 -10.78 19.45
CA SER A 401 12.04 -10.06 18.46
C SER A 401 12.92 -9.05 17.72
N THR A 402 13.20 -9.31 16.45
CA THR A 402 14.04 -8.44 15.61
C THR A 402 13.69 -8.61 14.14
N ASP A 403 14.01 -7.60 13.32
CA ASP A 403 13.94 -7.69 11.87
C ASP A 403 15.02 -8.65 11.34
N ALA A 404 14.57 -9.73 10.70
CA ALA A 404 15.43 -10.78 10.15
C ALA A 404 16.13 -10.37 8.84
N SER A 405 15.67 -9.30 8.17
CA SER A 405 16.30 -8.80 6.94
C SER A 405 17.74 -8.30 7.18
N GLY A 406 17.98 -7.79 8.39
CA GLY A 406 19.20 -7.09 8.78
C GLY A 406 19.32 -5.66 8.24
N ILE A 407 18.30 -5.15 7.53
CA ILE A 407 18.27 -3.79 6.97
C ILE A 407 17.78 -2.82 8.05
N ASP A 408 18.51 -1.74 8.27
CA ASP A 408 18.04 -0.61 9.08
C ASP A 408 17.19 0.30 8.19
N ALA A 409 15.87 0.10 8.24
CA ALA A 409 14.91 0.84 7.42
C ALA A 409 15.00 2.36 7.63
N GLU A 410 15.09 2.83 8.87
CA GLU A 410 15.12 4.27 9.18
C GLU A 410 16.43 4.91 8.69
N ALA A 411 17.57 4.23 8.90
CA ALA A 411 18.84 4.72 8.37
C ALA A 411 18.88 4.70 6.84
N SER A 412 18.27 3.70 6.21
CA SER A 412 18.16 3.58 4.75
C SER A 412 17.25 4.67 4.16
N LEU A 413 16.09 4.93 4.76
CA LEU A 413 15.18 6.02 4.38
C LEU A 413 15.89 7.38 4.46
N LYS A 414 16.68 7.60 5.53
CA LYS A 414 17.50 8.81 5.67
C LYS A 414 18.57 8.96 4.58
N ASN A 415 19.06 7.84 4.05
CA ASN A 415 19.96 7.80 2.89
C ASN A 415 19.23 7.90 1.54
N GLY A 416 17.91 8.10 1.54
CA GLY A 416 17.10 8.24 0.32
C GLY A 416 16.79 6.91 -0.38
N ALA A 417 16.90 5.79 0.33
CA ALA A 417 16.37 4.52 -0.13
C ALA A 417 14.84 4.52 -0.04
N ARG A 418 14.19 3.68 -0.86
CA ARG A 418 12.79 3.30 -0.71
C ARG A 418 12.74 1.94 -0.05
N ILE A 419 11.94 1.80 1.01
CA ILE A 419 11.78 0.51 1.70
C ILE A 419 10.45 -0.11 1.27
N ILE A 420 10.49 -1.41 0.97
CA ILE A 420 9.29 -2.23 0.89
C ILE A 420 9.17 -2.98 2.22
N PHE A 421 8.12 -2.69 2.97
CA PHE A 421 7.83 -3.39 4.22
C PHE A 421 7.09 -4.69 3.94
N GLN A 422 7.37 -5.69 4.77
CA GLN A 422 6.75 -7.01 4.68
C GLN A 422 5.26 -6.93 5.08
N ASP A 423 4.42 -7.62 4.32
CA ASP A 423 2.99 -7.74 4.61
C ASP A 423 2.50 -9.13 4.20
N THR A 424 2.32 -10.00 5.18
CA THR A 424 1.85 -11.39 5.00
C THR A 424 0.53 -11.63 5.72
N ASN A 425 -0.14 -10.56 6.17
CA ASN A 425 -1.27 -10.59 7.09
C ASN A 425 -0.96 -11.46 8.33
N ASN A 426 0.25 -11.33 8.88
CA ASN A 426 0.68 -12.11 10.04
C ASN A 426 1.67 -11.31 10.88
N SER A 427 1.18 -10.70 11.97
CA SER A 427 2.02 -9.84 12.81
C SER A 427 3.24 -10.55 13.42
N THR A 428 3.23 -11.88 13.54
CA THR A 428 4.39 -12.64 14.02
C THR A 428 5.54 -12.63 13.02
N ALA A 429 5.21 -12.59 11.72
CA ALA A 429 6.19 -12.51 10.65
C ALA A 429 6.49 -11.06 10.26
N ASP A 430 5.49 -10.19 10.34
CA ASP A 430 5.53 -8.85 9.74
C ASP A 430 6.05 -7.79 10.71
N PHE A 431 6.01 -8.01 12.03
CA PHE A 431 6.44 -7.01 13.00
C PHE A 431 7.44 -7.57 14.01
N HIS A 432 8.28 -6.68 14.52
CA HIS A 432 9.06 -6.91 15.72
C HIS A 432 8.89 -5.78 16.73
N GLN A 433 9.21 -6.09 17.97
CA GLN A 433 9.36 -5.09 19.01
C GLN A 433 10.74 -4.42 18.87
N ARG A 434 10.73 -3.11 18.71
CA ARG A 434 11.91 -2.27 18.53
C ARG A 434 12.15 -1.41 19.78
N SER A 435 13.40 -1.38 20.22
CA SER A 435 13.83 -0.73 21.47
C SER A 435 13.75 0.81 21.45
N LYS A 436 13.67 1.40 20.25
CA LYS A 436 13.61 2.85 20.04
C LYS A 436 12.62 3.16 18.92
N SER A 437 11.64 4.00 19.22
CA SER A 437 10.70 4.60 18.26
C SER A 437 11.43 5.32 17.10
N SER A 438 10.86 5.30 15.89
CA SER A 438 11.39 6.07 14.74
C SER A 438 11.39 7.58 14.98
N LEU A 439 10.49 8.08 15.82
CA LEU A 439 10.37 9.50 16.15
C LEU A 439 11.38 9.96 17.21
N ARG A 440 12.12 9.03 17.81
CA ARG A 440 13.23 9.32 18.73
C ARG A 440 14.52 9.24 17.94
N ASN A 441 14.95 10.35 17.34
CA ASN A 441 16.28 10.47 16.72
C ASN A 441 17.32 10.97 17.71
#